data_AF-A0A849SL49-F1
#
_entry.id   AF-A0A849SL49-F1
#
_cell.length_a   1.000
_cell.length_b   1.000
_cell.length_c   1.000
_cell.angle_alpha   90.00
_cell.angle_beta   90.00
_cell.angle_gamma   90.00
#
_symmetry.space_group_name_H-M   'P 1'
#
loop_
_entity.id
_entity.type
_entity.pdbx_description
1 polymer ?
#
loop_
_entity_poly.entity_id
_entity_poly.type
_entity_poly.pdbx_seq_one_letter_code
_entity_poly.pdbx_strand_id
1 'polypeptide(L)'
;MNTFTIIFLIALFIASAVEFWLAKRHAAYVAAHRNAVPEAFKAKVPLAAHQKAADYTAAKIKLGDINSVISIIILLVLTLGGVINATFGFWAVVLESPLWVGVAATASIFFIMTVLEIPTTVYQTFVIEE
;
A
#
# COMPACT_ATOMS: atom_id res chain seq x y z
N MET A 1 -24.93 5.34 12.06
CA MET A 1 -23.59 4.81 11.73
C MET A 1 -23.06 4.10 12.96
N ASN A 2 -22.54 2.89 12.84
CA ASN A 2 -22.06 2.11 14.00
C ASN A 2 -20.83 2.82 14.63
N THR A 3 -20.74 2.88 15.96
CA THR A 3 -19.61 3.47 16.68
C THR A 3 -18.27 2.89 16.23
N PHE A 4 -18.21 1.57 15.97
CA PHE A 4 -17.01 0.91 15.45
C PHE A 4 -16.62 1.40 14.06
N THR A 5 -17.59 1.69 13.19
CA THR A 5 -17.33 2.28 11.87
C THR A 5 -16.70 3.66 11.98
N ILE A 6 -17.17 4.48 12.92
CA ILE A 6 -16.61 5.82 13.15
C ILE A 6 -15.16 5.70 13.65
N ILE A 7 -14.91 4.85 14.65
CA ILE A 7 -13.56 4.61 15.17
C ILE A 7 -12.63 4.12 14.06
N PHE A 8 -13.08 3.16 13.25
CA PHE A 8 -12.34 2.65 12.11
C PHE A 8 -11.97 3.75 11.11
N LEU A 9 -12.93 4.59 10.71
CA LEU A 9 -12.68 5.69 9.77
C LEU A 9 -11.70 6.73 10.32
N ILE A 10 -11.82 7.08 11.60
CA ILE A 10 -10.88 8.00 12.26
C ILE A 10 -9.47 7.39 12.30
N ALA A 11 -9.35 6.12 12.70
CA ALA A 11 -8.07 5.43 12.76
C ALA A 11 -7.44 5.32 11.37
N LEU A 12 -8.23 4.94 10.35
CA LEU A 12 -7.78 4.88 8.96
C LEU A 12 -7.28 6.23 8.48
N PHE A 13 -8.04 7.31 8.73
CA PHE A 13 -7.64 8.67 8.36
C PHE A 13 -6.35 9.09 9.06
N ILE A 14 -6.23 8.89 10.37
CA ILE A 14 -5.01 9.27 11.13
C ILE A 14 -3.81 8.48 10.61
N ALA A 15 -3.94 7.16 10.46
CA ALA A 15 -2.86 6.31 10.00
C ALA A 15 -2.35 6.73 8.60
N SER A 16 -3.27 6.87 7.65
CA SER A 16 -2.92 7.28 6.29
C SER A 16 -2.40 8.71 6.21
N ALA A 17 -2.96 9.65 6.99
CA ALA A 17 -2.42 11.02 7.05
C ALA A 17 -0.99 11.07 7.59
N VAL A 18 -0.68 10.29 8.62
CA VAL A 18 0.67 10.17 9.17
C VAL A 18 1.62 9.55 8.15
N GLU A 19 1.19 8.49 7.46
CA GLU A 19 1.98 7.81 6.43
C GLU A 19 2.33 8.76 5.28
N PHE A 20 1.34 9.44 4.69
CA PHE A 20 1.57 10.41 3.60
C PHE A 20 2.44 11.59 4.06
N TRP A 21 2.26 12.05 5.31
CA TRP A 21 3.09 13.11 5.86
C TRP A 21 4.56 12.68 5.98
N LEU A 22 4.81 11.47 6.50
CA LEU A 22 6.15 10.90 6.61
C LEU A 22 6.79 10.67 5.22
N ALA A 23 6.03 10.12 4.27
CA ALA A 23 6.48 9.90 2.90
C ALA A 23 6.91 11.22 2.23
N LYS A 24 6.07 12.27 2.34
CA LYS A 24 6.38 13.60 1.83
C LYS A 24 7.60 14.22 2.50
N ARG A 25 7.72 14.07 3.83
CA ARG A 25 8.90 14.56 4.57
C ARG A 25 10.17 13.86 4.11
N HIS A 26 10.12 12.55 3.90
CA HIS A 26 11.25 11.77 3.42
C HIS A 26 11.63 12.18 1.99
N ALA A 27 10.66 12.29 1.08
CA ALA A 27 10.88 12.72 -0.29
C ALA A 27 11.52 14.11 -0.38
N ALA A 28 11.03 15.08 0.41
CA ALA A 28 11.61 16.42 0.49
C ALA A 28 13.05 16.40 0.99
N TYR A 29 13.35 15.59 2.02
CA TYR A 29 14.71 15.45 2.54
C TYR A 29 15.67 14.86 1.50
N VAL A 30 15.26 13.80 0.80
CA VAL A 30 16.04 13.16 -0.25
C VAL A 30 16.32 14.12 -1.40
N ALA A 31 15.29 14.84 -1.87
CA ALA A 31 15.43 15.83 -2.93
C ALA A 31 16.39 16.97 -2.56
N ALA A 32 16.30 17.48 -1.33
CA ALA A 32 17.16 18.56 -0.84
C ALA A 32 18.65 18.16 -0.76
N HIS A 33 18.95 16.89 -0.46
CA HIS A 33 20.32 16.40 -0.29
C HIS A 33 20.88 15.66 -1.52
N ARG A 34 20.10 15.57 -2.61
CA ARG A 34 20.49 14.85 -3.84
C ARG A 34 21.86 15.24 -4.39
N ASN A 35 22.25 16.50 -4.29
CA ASN A 35 23.44 17.04 -4.95
C ASN A 35 24.71 17.02 -4.08
N ALA A 36 24.65 16.47 -2.87
CA ALA A 36 25.79 16.46 -1.95
C ALA A 36 25.88 15.14 -1.20
N VAL A 37 26.97 14.40 -1.43
CA VAL A 37 27.29 13.21 -0.63
C VAL A 37 27.74 13.66 0.76
N PRO A 38 27.19 13.09 1.86
CA PRO A 38 27.65 13.39 3.21
C PRO A 38 29.14 13.07 3.36
N GLU A 39 29.84 13.88 4.15
CA GLU A 39 31.31 13.84 4.23
C GLU A 39 31.87 12.46 4.57
N ALA A 40 31.20 11.74 5.49
CA ALA A 40 31.56 10.38 5.89
C ALA A 40 31.56 9.35 4.73
N PHE A 41 30.85 9.62 3.63
CA PHE A 41 30.69 8.70 2.50
C PHE A 41 31.37 9.17 1.21
N LYS A 42 31.90 10.40 1.16
CA LYS A 42 32.52 10.97 -0.06
C LYS A 42 33.64 10.09 -0.64
N ALA A 43 34.39 9.39 0.21
CA ALA A 43 35.50 8.52 -0.21
C ALA A 43 35.04 7.15 -0.76
N LYS A 44 33.78 6.75 -0.53
CA LYS A 44 33.24 5.43 -0.89
C LYS A 44 32.13 5.49 -1.94
N VAL A 45 31.40 6.60 -2.00
CA VAL A 45 30.22 6.74 -2.84
C VAL A 45 30.42 7.92 -3.80
N PRO A 46 30.54 7.66 -5.11
CA PRO A 46 30.54 8.71 -6.11
C PRO A 46 29.23 9.51 -6.10
N LEU A 47 29.30 10.81 -6.40
CA LEU A 47 28.11 11.67 -6.46
C LEU A 47 27.04 11.13 -7.42
N ALA A 48 27.44 10.62 -8.58
CA ALA A 48 26.53 10.03 -9.55
C ALA A 48 25.75 8.82 -8.99
N ALA A 49 26.40 7.99 -8.18
CA ALA A 49 25.74 6.86 -7.51
C ALA A 49 24.76 7.33 -6.44
N HIS A 50 25.10 8.38 -5.67
CA HIS A 50 24.19 8.97 -4.70
C HIS A 50 22.96 9.60 -5.38
N GLN A 51 23.15 10.32 -6.48
CA GLN A 51 22.05 10.89 -7.27
C GLN A 51 21.12 9.81 -7.81
N LYS A 52 21.68 8.71 -8.36
CA LYS A 52 20.88 7.56 -8.80
C LYS A 52 20.05 6.98 -7.65
N ALA A 53 20.62 6.83 -6.46
CA ALA A 53 19.90 6.34 -5.28
C ALA A 53 18.80 7.30 -4.80
N ALA A 54 19.03 8.62 -4.90
CA ALA A 54 18.05 9.63 -4.57
C ALA A 54 16.86 9.61 -5.56
N ASP A 55 17.15 9.49 -6.85
CA ASP A 55 16.13 9.41 -7.91
C ASP A 55 15.30 8.12 -7.77
N TYR A 56 15.96 6.98 -7.53
CA TYR A 56 15.30 5.71 -7.23
C TYR A 56 14.38 5.81 -6.01
N THR A 57 14.87 6.40 -4.92
CA THR A 57 14.07 6.61 -3.69
C THR A 57 12.85 7.48 -3.97
N ALA A 58 13.00 8.57 -4.73
CA ALA A 58 11.89 9.43 -5.10
C ALA A 58 10.83 8.71 -5.95
N ALA A 59 11.27 7.91 -6.93
CA ALA A 59 10.36 7.11 -7.76
C ALA A 59 9.60 6.07 -6.93
N LYS A 60 10.30 5.40 -6.00
CA LYS A 60 9.73 4.41 -5.10
C LYS A 60 8.69 5.02 -4.14
N ILE A 61 8.98 6.18 -3.56
CA ILE A 61 8.02 6.89 -2.70
C ILE A 61 6.74 7.24 -3.47
N LYS A 62 6.87 7.76 -4.70
CA LYS A 62 5.71 8.13 -5.52
C LYS A 62 4.83 6.92 -5.84
N LEU A 63 5.42 5.77 -6.17
CA LEU A 63 4.65 4.54 -6.37
C LEU A 63 3.99 4.09 -5.07
N GLY A 64 4.72 4.16 -3.95
CA GLY A 64 4.20 3.86 -2.61
C GLY A 64 2.95 4.67 -2.29
N ASP A 65 2.97 5.99 -2.51
CA ASP A 65 1.81 6.86 -2.27
C ASP A 65 0.58 6.45 -3.10
N ILE A 66 0.77 6.13 -4.39
CA ILE A 66 -0.31 5.68 -5.27
C ILE A 66 -0.88 4.35 -4.77
N ASN A 67 -0.01 3.41 -4.41
CA ASN A 67 -0.41 2.11 -3.90
C ASN A 67 -1.20 2.26 -2.58
N SER A 68 -0.75 3.11 -1.65
CA SER A 68 -1.45 3.37 -0.39
C SER A 68 -2.85 3.95 -0.62
N VAL A 69 -3.04 4.87 -1.59
CA VAL A 69 -4.38 5.38 -1.95
C VAL A 69 -5.28 4.26 -2.47
N ILE A 70 -4.77 3.42 -3.37
CA ILE A 70 -5.52 2.28 -3.93
C ILE A 70 -5.93 1.33 -2.79
N SER A 71 -5.00 0.98 -1.91
CA SER A 71 -5.26 0.10 -0.76
C SER A 71 -6.33 0.67 0.19
N ILE A 72 -6.32 1.98 0.45
CA ILE A 72 -7.37 2.65 1.25
C ILE A 72 -8.74 2.51 0.59
N ILE A 73 -8.83 2.75 -0.72
CA ILE A 73 -10.08 2.62 -1.47
C ILE A 73 -10.59 1.17 -1.42
N ILE A 74 -9.71 0.20 -1.68
CA ILE A 74 -10.06 -1.22 -1.62
C ILE A 74 -10.56 -1.60 -0.23
N LEU A 75 -9.87 -1.18 0.83
CA LEU A 75 -10.27 -1.45 2.20
C LEU A 75 -11.66 -0.86 2.51
N LEU A 76 -11.94 0.37 2.08
CA LEU A 76 -13.26 1.00 2.24
C LEU A 76 -14.35 0.25 1.47
N VAL A 77 -14.08 -0.17 0.23
CA VAL A 77 -15.03 -0.96 -0.57
C VAL A 77 -15.28 -2.33 0.07
N LEU A 78 -14.24 -2.99 0.58
CA LEU A 78 -14.39 -4.29 1.23
C LEU A 78 -15.23 -4.21 2.50
N THR A 79 -14.95 -3.20 3.33
CA THR A 79 -15.56 -3.05 4.66
C THR A 79 -16.92 -2.37 4.60
N LEU A 80 -17.01 -1.18 4.00
CA LEU A 80 -18.24 -0.36 3.95
C LEU A 80 -19.09 -0.67 2.73
N GLY A 81 -18.48 -1.08 1.61
CA GLY A 81 -19.22 -1.54 0.42
C GLY A 81 -19.86 -2.93 0.61
N GLY A 82 -19.59 -3.60 1.73
CA GLY A 82 -20.24 -4.86 2.09
C GLY A 82 -19.73 -6.09 1.33
N VAL A 83 -18.62 -5.97 0.58
CA VAL A 83 -18.04 -7.08 -0.20
C VAL A 83 -17.68 -8.26 0.70
N ILE A 84 -17.18 -8.01 1.91
CA ILE A 84 -16.91 -9.09 2.88
C ILE A 84 -18.20 -9.87 3.16
N ASN A 85 -19.27 -9.17 3.57
CA ASN A 85 -20.55 -9.81 3.87
C ASN A 85 -21.14 -10.52 2.65
N ALA A 86 -21.06 -9.91 1.46
CA ALA A 86 -21.52 -10.50 0.21
C ALA A 86 -20.77 -11.81 -0.12
N THR A 87 -19.46 -11.84 0.11
CA THR A 87 -18.63 -13.04 -0.13
C THR A 87 -19.01 -14.18 0.82
N PHE A 88 -19.18 -13.89 2.11
CA PHE A 88 -19.65 -14.89 3.08
C PHE A 88 -21.07 -15.37 2.75
N GLY A 89 -21.99 -14.47 2.37
CA GLY A 89 -23.34 -14.81 1.97
C GLY A 89 -23.39 -15.70 0.73
N PHE A 90 -22.55 -15.40 -0.27
CA PHE A 90 -22.43 -16.23 -1.47
C PHE A 90 -22.01 -17.66 -1.14
N TRP A 91 -20.95 -17.84 -0.36
CA TRP A 91 -20.48 -19.17 0.00
C TRP A 91 -21.43 -19.92 0.94
N ALA A 92 -22.17 -19.22 1.79
CA ALA A 92 -23.19 -19.83 2.64
C ALA A 92 -24.37 -20.44 1.86
N VAL A 93 -24.62 -19.98 0.63
CA VAL A 93 -25.62 -20.59 -0.26
C VAL A 93 -25.07 -21.84 -0.95
N VAL A 94 -23.76 -21.89 -1.20
CA VAL A 94 -23.10 -22.97 -1.96
C VAL A 94 -22.62 -24.11 -1.05
N LEU A 95 -22.26 -23.82 0.19
CA LEU A 95 -21.62 -24.75 1.12
C LEU A 95 -22.46 -24.89 2.39
N GLU A 96 -22.68 -26.13 2.82
CA GLU A 96 -23.49 -26.42 4.02
C GLU A 96 -22.71 -26.27 5.32
N SER A 97 -21.40 -26.50 5.29
CA SER A 97 -20.55 -26.46 6.49
C SER A 97 -20.07 -25.04 6.78
N PRO A 98 -20.33 -24.48 7.98
CA PRO A 98 -19.87 -23.14 8.36
C PRO A 98 -18.35 -22.96 8.29
N LEU A 99 -17.60 -24.03 8.55
CA LEU A 99 -16.13 -24.02 8.45
C LEU A 99 -15.69 -23.80 6.99
N TRP A 100 -16.26 -24.56 6.06
CA TRP A 100 -15.93 -24.45 4.64
C TRP A 100 -16.37 -23.11 4.04
N VAL A 101 -17.49 -22.53 4.50
CA VAL A 101 -17.89 -21.16 4.14
C VAL A 101 -16.81 -20.15 4.54
N GLY A 102 -16.31 -20.24 5.78
CA GLY A 102 -15.25 -19.36 6.26
C GLY A 102 -13.95 -19.48 5.46
N VAL A 103 -13.54 -20.71 5.14
CA VAL A 103 -12.35 -20.98 4.32
C VAL A 103 -12.50 -20.41 2.92
N ALA A 104 -13.61 -20.71 2.23
CA ALA A 104 -13.83 -20.29 0.85
C ALA A 104 -13.99 -18.77 0.74
N ALA A 105 -14.69 -18.14 1.68
CA ALA A 105 -14.85 -16.69 1.70
C ALA A 105 -13.51 -15.97 1.94
N THR A 106 -12.72 -16.44 2.91
CA THR A 106 -11.39 -15.89 3.20
C THR A 106 -10.45 -16.06 2.01
N ALA A 107 -10.42 -17.24 1.39
CA ALA A 107 -9.64 -17.50 0.19
C ALA A 107 -10.05 -16.59 -0.98
N SER A 108 -11.34 -16.34 -1.16
CA SER A 108 -11.86 -15.44 -2.20
C SER A 108 -11.44 -13.99 -1.96
N ILE A 109 -11.52 -13.51 -0.71
CA ILE A 109 -11.08 -12.16 -0.35
C ILE A 109 -9.58 -12.02 -0.59
N PHE A 110 -8.76 -12.99 -0.17
CA PHE A 110 -7.33 -12.96 -0.45
C PHE A 110 -7.03 -12.97 -1.94
N PHE A 111 -7.73 -13.81 -2.71
CA PHE A 111 -7.57 -13.86 -4.16
C PHE A 111 -7.88 -12.50 -4.81
N ILE A 112 -8.98 -11.85 -4.42
CA ILE A 112 -9.34 -10.52 -4.90
C ILE A 112 -8.24 -9.50 -4.55
N MET A 113 -7.76 -9.49 -3.30
CA MET A 113 -6.68 -8.61 -2.87
C MET A 113 -5.42 -8.81 -3.70
N THR A 114 -4.98 -10.06 -3.88
CA THR A 114 -3.79 -10.37 -4.69
C THR A 114 -3.95 -9.89 -6.12
N VAL A 115 -5.11 -10.13 -6.76
CA VAL A 115 -5.35 -9.68 -8.14
C VAL A 115 -5.27 -8.16 -8.25
N LEU A 116 -5.78 -7.43 -7.27
CA LEU A 116 -5.74 -5.96 -7.25
C LEU A 116 -4.32 -5.40 -7.01
N GLU A 117 -3.44 -6.15 -6.37
CA GLU A 117 -2.04 -5.78 -6.11
C GLU A 117 -1.09 -6.13 -7.26
N ILE A 118 -1.50 -6.98 -8.21
CA ILE A 118 -0.65 -7.37 -9.37
C ILE A 118 -0.14 -6.15 -10.16
N PRO A 119 -0.98 -5.16 -10.55
CA PRO A 119 -0.53 -4.05 -11.38
C PRO A 119 0.58 -3.23 -10.72
N THR A 120 0.47 -2.97 -9.42
CA THR A 120 1.46 -2.19 -8.67
C THR A 120 2.76 -2.98 -8.47
N THR A 121 2.64 -4.28 -8.21
CA THR A 121 3.80 -5.20 -8.11
C THR A 121 4.57 -5.29 -9.43
N VAL A 122 3.86 -5.50 -10.54
CA VAL A 122 4.47 -5.56 -11.89
C VAL A 122 5.15 -4.24 -12.22
N TYR A 123 4.50 -3.10 -11.96
CA TYR A 123 5.10 -1.79 -12.20
C TYR A 123 6.37 -1.57 -11.35
N GLN A 124 6.35 -1.98 -10.08
CA GLN A 124 7.53 -1.89 -9.23
C GLN A 124 8.71 -2.69 -9.80
N THR A 125 8.48 -3.97 -10.12
CA THR A 125 9.54 -4.87 -10.59
C THR A 125 10.07 -4.47 -11.96
N PHE A 126 9.19 -4.19 -12.93
CA PHE A 126 9.61 -4.00 -14.33
C PHE A 126 9.83 -2.54 -14.74
N VAL A 127 9.54 -1.56 -13.88
CA VAL A 127 9.73 -0.13 -14.20
C VAL A 127 10.61 0.60 -13.19
N ILE A 128 10.54 0.27 -11.89
CA ILE A 128 11.32 0.96 -10.87
C ILE A 128 12.64 0.26 -10.57
N GLU A 129 12.65 -1.08 -10.59
CA GLU A 129 13.82 -1.88 -10.22
C GLU A 129 14.76 -2.22 -11.39
N GLU A 130 14.29 -2.09 -12.64
CA GLU A 130 15.10 -2.15 -13.88
C GLU A 130 15.90 -0.85 -14.11
#